data_AF-M1A6Q4-F1
#
_entry.id   AF-M1A6Q4-F1
#
_cell.length_a   1.000
_cell.length_b   1.000
_cell.length_c   1.000
_cell.angle_alpha   90.00
_cell.angle_beta   90.00
_cell.angle_gamma   90.00
#
_symmetry.space_group_name_H-M   'P 1'
#
loop_
_entity.id
_entity.type
_entity.pdbx_description
1 polymer ?
#
loop_
_entity_poly.entity_id
_entity_poly.type
_entity_poly.pdbx_seq_one_letter_code
_entity_poly.pdbx_strand_id
1 'polypeptide(L)'
;MNYRAWYHRCWLVSYMSAEQVLQEFNKSREWAGLHVADNSCFHYRERLMLRLFEESEHSQDQDASFDPELHKLLKDEFNWVEKLIKRYVGREALWLHRRFLLTYWIRYFACGDHDRSLPSNQRNIRTVDIDMLIDNELELFRSCTILPDSDFEDYQAQATFAATYMVWLKKQLAGALAIDIQKVETSRLKSLLTNVCPEKSLLWNYLPELCEIT
;
A
#
# COMPACT_ATOMS: atom_id res chain seq x y z
N MET A 1 23.13 -6.68 0.88
CA MET A 1 22.28 -6.20 -0.23
C MET A 1 23.19 -5.73 -1.36
N ASN A 2 23.03 -6.24 -2.59
CA ASN A 2 23.84 -5.83 -3.74
C ASN A 2 23.06 -4.84 -4.61
N TYR A 3 23.17 -3.55 -4.29
CA TYR A 3 22.45 -2.49 -4.99
C TYR A 3 22.73 -2.47 -6.51
N ARG A 4 23.99 -2.72 -6.93
CA ARG A 4 24.36 -2.72 -8.35
C ARG A 4 23.66 -3.82 -9.14
N ALA A 5 23.56 -5.01 -8.55
CA ALA A 5 22.85 -6.13 -9.17
C ALA A 5 21.36 -5.83 -9.31
N TRP A 6 20.72 -5.31 -8.26
CA TRP A 6 19.30 -4.93 -8.30
C TRP A 6 19.03 -3.80 -9.29
N TYR A 7 19.90 -2.79 -9.34
CA TYR A 7 19.80 -1.70 -10.30
C TYR A 7 19.88 -2.20 -11.74
N HIS A 8 20.84 -3.09 -12.04
CA HIS A 8 20.95 -3.72 -13.35
C HIS A 8 19.71 -4.54 -13.70
N ARG A 9 19.14 -5.28 -12.73
CA ARG A 9 17.87 -6.01 -12.94
C ARG A 9 16.72 -5.06 -13.25
N CYS A 10 16.58 -3.94 -12.55
CA CYS A 10 15.56 -2.92 -12.85
C CYS A 10 15.72 -2.34 -14.26
N TRP A 11 16.96 -2.12 -14.70
CA TRP A 11 17.24 -1.65 -16.06
C TRP A 11 16.80 -2.68 -17.12
N LEU A 12 17.04 -3.98 -16.88
CA LEU A 12 16.62 -5.05 -17.79
C LEU A 12 15.09 -5.14 -17.95
N VAL A 13 14.30 -4.79 -16.93
CA VAL A 13 12.82 -4.84 -17.00
C VAL A 13 12.29 -4.04 -18.21
N SER A 14 12.93 -2.94 -18.56
CA SER A 14 12.52 -2.11 -19.71
C SER A 14 12.66 -2.80 -21.07
N TYR A 15 13.37 -3.95 -21.13
CA TYR A 15 13.59 -4.75 -22.34
C TYR A 15 12.86 -6.10 -22.30
N MET A 16 12.16 -6.40 -21.21
CA MET A 16 11.43 -7.66 -21.03
C MET A 16 10.03 -7.57 -21.65
N SER A 17 9.53 -8.70 -22.15
CA SER A 17 8.10 -8.81 -22.51
C SER A 17 7.22 -8.91 -21.26
N ALA A 18 5.92 -8.61 -21.40
CA ALA A 18 4.91 -8.81 -20.38
C ALA A 18 5.00 -10.17 -19.68
N GLU A 19 5.13 -11.23 -20.48
CA GLU A 19 5.23 -12.60 -19.99
C GLU A 19 6.48 -12.82 -19.12
N GLN A 20 7.63 -12.30 -19.57
CA GLN A 20 8.88 -12.38 -18.81
C GLN A 20 8.80 -11.59 -17.50
N VAL A 21 8.19 -10.41 -17.53
CA VAL A 21 7.97 -9.57 -16.35
C VAL A 21 7.08 -10.28 -15.34
N LEU A 22 5.98 -10.89 -15.79
CA LEU A 22 5.07 -11.66 -14.93
C LEU A 22 5.76 -12.89 -14.33
N GLN A 23 6.56 -13.62 -15.13
CA GLN A 23 7.36 -14.75 -14.63
C GLN A 23 8.37 -14.31 -13.56
N GLU A 24 9.11 -13.22 -13.79
CA GLU A 24 10.05 -12.66 -12.82
C GLU A 24 9.34 -12.13 -11.57
N PHE A 25 8.15 -11.54 -11.69
CA PHE A 25 7.35 -11.09 -10.57
C PHE A 25 6.92 -12.26 -9.67
N ASN A 26 6.44 -13.34 -10.28
CA ASN A 26 6.07 -14.55 -9.54
C ASN A 26 7.30 -15.19 -8.86
N LYS A 27 8.42 -15.29 -9.59
CA LYS A 27 9.65 -15.93 -9.11
C LYS A 27 10.33 -15.16 -7.99
N SER A 28 10.32 -13.82 -8.05
CA SER A 28 10.92 -12.98 -7.03
C SER A 28 10.17 -12.99 -5.69
N ARG A 29 8.95 -13.53 -5.64
CA ARG A 29 8.13 -13.60 -4.42
C ARG A 29 8.76 -14.48 -3.34
N GLU A 30 9.31 -15.63 -3.73
CA GLU A 30 9.98 -16.54 -2.81
C GLU A 30 11.21 -15.86 -2.19
N TRP A 31 12.04 -15.23 -3.03
CA TRP A 31 13.22 -14.50 -2.56
C TRP A 31 12.85 -13.39 -1.58
N ALA A 32 11.86 -12.56 -1.92
CA ALA A 32 11.40 -11.46 -1.07
C ALA A 32 10.81 -11.96 0.27
N GLY A 33 10.10 -13.09 0.26
CA GLY A 33 9.55 -13.71 1.47
C GLY A 33 10.61 -14.27 2.43
N LEU A 34 11.76 -14.69 1.89
CA LEU A 34 12.94 -15.11 2.68
C LEU A 34 13.80 -13.92 3.12
N HIS A 35 13.85 -12.86 2.32
CA HIS A 35 14.71 -11.70 2.51
C HIS A 35 13.89 -10.43 2.75
N VAL A 36 12.99 -10.46 3.74
CA VAL A 36 12.06 -9.36 4.02
C VAL A 36 12.72 -8.01 4.38
N ALA A 37 13.99 -8.02 4.78
CA ALA A 37 14.76 -6.81 5.04
C ALA A 37 15.45 -6.26 3.76
N ASP A 38 15.37 -6.95 2.62
CA ASP A 38 15.95 -6.49 1.36
C ASP A 38 15.02 -5.48 0.66
N ASN A 39 15.12 -4.20 1.04
CA ASN A 39 14.44 -3.08 0.38
C ASN A 39 14.64 -3.07 -1.15
N SER A 40 15.82 -3.44 -1.65
CA SER A 40 16.09 -3.42 -3.10
C SER A 40 15.28 -4.50 -3.81
N CYS A 41 15.00 -5.62 -3.14
CA CYS A 41 14.13 -6.65 -3.69
C CYS A 41 12.69 -6.14 -3.84
N PHE A 42 12.13 -5.48 -2.81
CA PHE A 42 10.79 -4.90 -2.92
C PHE A 42 10.72 -3.80 -3.98
N HIS A 43 11.73 -2.93 -4.07
CA HIS A 43 11.82 -1.95 -5.16
C HIS A 43 11.87 -2.61 -6.56
N TYR A 44 12.56 -3.74 -6.71
CA TYR A 44 12.54 -4.50 -7.96
C TYR A 44 11.14 -5.06 -8.26
N ARG A 45 10.43 -5.56 -7.26
CA ARG A 45 9.03 -6.01 -7.40
C ARG A 45 8.12 -4.87 -7.84
N GLU A 46 8.29 -3.68 -7.26
CA GLU A 46 7.57 -2.45 -7.65
C GLU A 46 7.83 -2.11 -9.12
N ARG A 47 9.08 -2.19 -9.58
CA ARG A 47 9.45 -1.97 -10.99
C ARG A 47 8.79 -2.98 -11.93
N LEU A 48 8.68 -4.25 -11.54
CA LEU A 48 7.99 -5.28 -12.31
C LEU A 48 6.48 -4.98 -12.39
N MET A 49 5.83 -4.64 -11.28
CA MET A 49 4.40 -4.29 -11.26
C MET A 49 4.11 -3.04 -12.10
N LEU A 50 4.95 -2.01 -11.97
CA LEU A 50 4.89 -0.80 -12.81
C LEU A 50 4.89 -1.13 -14.29
N ARG A 51 5.76 -2.05 -14.72
CA ARG A 51 5.85 -2.46 -16.12
C ARG A 51 4.57 -3.18 -16.58
N LEU A 52 3.98 -4.03 -15.74
CA LEU A 52 2.70 -4.68 -16.02
C LEU A 52 1.55 -3.65 -16.11
N PHE A 53 1.55 -2.64 -15.24
CA PHE A 53 0.58 -1.54 -15.30
C PHE A 53 0.71 -0.75 -16.60
N GLU A 54 1.92 -0.36 -16.99
CA GLU A 54 2.17 0.36 -18.25
C GLU A 54 1.65 -0.40 -19.47
N GLU A 55 1.87 -1.72 -19.56
CA GLU A 55 1.41 -2.54 -20.69
C GLU A 55 -0.12 -2.65 -20.75
N SER A 56 -0.79 -2.69 -19.59
CA SER A 56 -2.26 -2.68 -19.53
C SER A 56 -2.85 -1.35 -20.02
N GLU A 57 -2.18 -0.23 -19.79
CA GLU A 57 -2.63 1.09 -20.23
C GLU A 57 -2.49 1.27 -21.75
N HIS A 58 -1.50 0.62 -22.37
CA HIS A 58 -1.23 0.77 -23.82
C HIS A 58 -2.06 -0.18 -24.69
N SER A 59 -2.66 -1.21 -24.10
CA SER A 59 -3.52 -2.18 -24.80
C SER A 59 -5.00 -1.75 -24.82
N GLN A 60 -5.36 -0.69 -24.09
CA GLN A 60 -6.73 -0.14 -24.04
C GLN A 60 -6.95 0.94 -25.11
N ASP A 61 -7.11 0.50 -26.36
CA ASP A 61 -7.96 1.25 -27.29
C ASP A 61 -9.44 1.00 -26.90
N GLN A 62 -10.04 1.99 -26.23
CA GLN A 62 -11.49 2.29 -26.12
C GLN A 62 -12.35 1.80 -24.94
N ASP A 63 -11.86 1.09 -23.92
CA ASP A 63 -12.65 0.89 -22.69
C ASP A 63 -11.77 0.97 -21.43
N ALA A 64 -11.96 2.04 -20.64
CA ALA A 64 -11.19 2.40 -19.44
C ALA A 64 -11.49 1.50 -18.22
N SER A 65 -11.69 0.20 -18.43
CA SER A 65 -11.86 -0.75 -17.33
C SER A 65 -10.51 -1.36 -16.99
N PHE A 66 -9.95 -1.02 -15.84
CA PHE A 66 -8.70 -1.61 -15.34
C PHE A 66 -8.75 -3.13 -15.38
N ASP A 67 -7.69 -3.75 -15.90
CA ASP A 67 -7.59 -5.19 -16.16
C ASP A 67 -7.92 -6.04 -14.91
N PRO A 68 -8.93 -6.93 -14.98
CA PRO A 68 -9.28 -7.83 -13.89
C PRO A 68 -8.13 -8.72 -13.40
N GLU A 69 -7.24 -9.16 -14.30
CA GLU A 69 -6.09 -9.99 -13.94
C GLU A 69 -5.08 -9.21 -13.09
N LEU A 70 -4.84 -7.98 -13.48
CA LEU A 70 -3.97 -7.05 -12.79
C LEU A 70 -4.52 -6.64 -11.41
N HIS A 71 -5.83 -6.43 -11.31
CA HIS A 71 -6.50 -6.18 -10.04
C HIS A 71 -6.35 -7.38 -9.10
N LYS A 72 -6.52 -8.61 -9.62
CA LYS A 72 -6.30 -9.83 -8.85
C LYS A 72 -4.84 -9.96 -8.39
N LEU A 73 -3.88 -9.68 -9.27
CA LEU A 73 -2.45 -9.72 -8.95
C LEU A 73 -2.11 -8.73 -7.83
N LEU A 74 -2.65 -7.51 -7.89
CA LEU A 74 -2.50 -6.50 -6.86
C LEU A 74 -3.11 -6.99 -5.52
N LYS A 75 -4.30 -7.61 -5.55
CA LYS A 75 -4.97 -8.21 -4.37
C LYS A 75 -4.15 -9.30 -3.71
N ASP A 76 -3.61 -10.20 -4.53
CA ASP A 76 -2.79 -11.31 -4.07
C ASP A 76 -1.48 -10.84 -3.46
N GLU A 77 -0.89 -9.76 -3.99
CA GLU A 77 0.30 -9.13 -3.41
C GLU A 77 -0.02 -8.45 -2.08
N PHE A 78 -1.13 -7.70 -2.00
CA PHE A 78 -1.61 -7.05 -0.78
C PHE A 78 -1.79 -8.01 0.40
N ASN A 79 -2.51 -9.11 0.14
CA ASN A 79 -2.76 -10.16 1.12
C ASN A 79 -1.47 -10.84 1.59
N TRP A 80 -0.46 -10.90 0.72
CA TRP A 80 0.82 -11.52 1.07
C TRP A 80 1.72 -10.60 1.86
N VAL A 81 1.79 -9.32 1.50
CA VAL A 81 2.49 -8.31 2.31
C VAL A 81 1.88 -8.23 3.70
N GLU A 82 0.56 -8.31 3.84
CA GLU A 82 -0.09 -8.37 5.15
C GLU A 82 0.41 -9.55 6.00
N LYS A 83 0.48 -10.75 5.42
CA LYS A 83 1.02 -11.94 6.09
C LYS A 83 2.48 -11.75 6.50
N LEU A 84 3.28 -11.09 5.67
CA LEU A 84 4.67 -10.77 6.00
C LEU A 84 4.76 -9.75 7.14
N ILE A 85 3.94 -8.70 7.13
CA ILE A 85 3.91 -7.66 8.18
C ILE A 85 3.56 -8.29 9.54
N LYS A 86 2.56 -9.20 9.56
CA LYS A 86 2.15 -9.93 10.77
C LYS A 86 3.23 -10.90 11.27
N ARG A 87 3.99 -11.51 10.34
CA ARG A 87 5.02 -12.52 10.67
C ARG A 87 6.38 -11.91 11.04
N TYR A 88 6.78 -10.84 10.37
CA TYR A 88 8.09 -10.21 10.49
C TYR A 88 7.92 -8.78 11.00
N VAL A 89 7.75 -8.68 12.31
CA VAL A 89 7.55 -7.45 13.06
C VAL A 89 8.76 -6.52 12.88
N GLY A 90 8.52 -5.21 12.76
CA GLY A 90 9.57 -4.19 12.76
C GLY A 90 10.29 -4.00 11.41
N ARG A 91 9.72 -4.49 10.30
CA ARG A 91 10.34 -4.39 8.96
C ARG A 91 9.71 -3.26 8.15
N GLU A 92 10.39 -2.11 8.10
CA GLU A 92 9.96 -0.92 7.35
C GLU A 92 9.68 -1.20 5.87
N ALA A 93 10.51 -2.04 5.24
CA ALA A 93 10.41 -2.43 3.82
C ALA A 93 8.99 -2.84 3.43
N LEU A 94 8.33 -3.62 4.30
CA LEU A 94 7.00 -4.17 4.06
C LEU A 94 5.93 -3.07 4.08
N TRP A 95 6.06 -2.10 4.99
CA TRP A 95 5.16 -0.97 5.08
C TRP A 95 5.33 -0.01 3.90
N LEU A 96 6.57 0.24 3.46
CA LEU A 96 6.84 1.03 2.26
C LEU A 96 6.26 0.36 1.01
N HIS A 97 6.45 -0.95 0.87
CA HIS A 97 5.88 -1.70 -0.24
C HIS A 97 4.34 -1.70 -0.20
N ARG A 98 3.73 -1.84 0.98
CA ARG A 98 2.28 -1.71 1.15
C ARG A 98 1.76 -0.34 0.71
N ARG A 99 2.50 0.75 1.00
CA ARG A 99 2.15 2.11 0.50
C ARG A 99 2.16 2.17 -1.01
N PHE A 100 3.19 1.62 -1.65
CA PHE A 100 3.24 1.53 -3.11
C PHE A 100 1.99 0.85 -3.65
N LEU A 101 1.66 -0.36 -3.16
CA LEU A 101 0.51 -1.11 -3.65
C LEU A 101 -0.80 -0.32 -3.49
N LEU A 102 -0.95 0.38 -2.35
CA LEU A 102 -2.16 1.16 -2.05
C LEU A 102 -2.30 2.38 -2.94
N THR A 103 -1.20 3.02 -3.34
CA THR A 103 -1.26 4.11 -4.31
C THR A 103 -1.86 3.65 -5.64
N TYR A 104 -1.48 2.46 -6.13
CA TYR A 104 -2.08 1.90 -7.34
C TYR A 104 -3.52 1.44 -7.14
N TRP A 105 -3.83 0.91 -5.96
CA TRP A 105 -5.20 0.56 -5.60
C TRP A 105 -6.13 1.78 -5.55
N ILE A 106 -5.67 2.90 -4.99
CA ILE A 106 -6.45 4.14 -4.96
C ILE A 106 -6.60 4.69 -6.39
N ARG A 107 -5.55 4.66 -7.21
CA ARG A 107 -5.62 5.05 -8.63
C ARG A 107 -6.64 4.23 -9.42
N TYR A 108 -6.74 2.92 -9.14
CA TYR A 108 -7.77 2.03 -9.72
C TYR A 108 -9.18 2.58 -9.48
N PHE A 109 -9.46 3.04 -8.25
CA PHE A 109 -10.76 3.61 -7.91
C PHE A 109 -10.95 5.03 -8.45
N ALA A 110 -9.93 5.88 -8.34
CA ALA A 110 -10.01 7.28 -8.75
C ALA A 110 -10.16 7.45 -10.28
N CYS A 111 -9.50 6.61 -11.07
CA CYS A 111 -9.64 6.64 -12.54
C CYS A 111 -11.07 6.27 -13.00
N GLY A 112 -11.83 5.63 -12.13
CA GLY A 112 -13.18 5.17 -12.37
C GLY A 112 -14.29 6.23 -12.28
N ASP A 113 -14.00 7.43 -11.79
CA ASP A 113 -15.00 8.48 -11.50
C ASP A 113 -15.13 9.52 -12.62
N HIS A 114 -14.15 9.58 -13.54
CA HIS A 114 -14.23 10.41 -14.74
C HIS A 114 -15.17 9.84 -15.81
N ASP A 115 -15.56 8.57 -15.68
CA ASP A 115 -16.41 7.89 -16.64
C ASP A 115 -17.86 7.83 -16.13
N ARG A 116 -18.58 8.95 -16.28
CA ARG A 116 -20.01 9.08 -15.92
C ARG A 116 -20.93 8.08 -16.65
N SER A 117 -20.37 7.27 -17.55
CA SER A 117 -21.04 6.25 -18.35
C SER A 117 -21.22 4.90 -17.61
N LEU A 118 -20.51 4.64 -16.51
CA LEU A 118 -20.61 3.35 -15.82
C LEU A 118 -22.00 3.11 -15.19
N PRO A 119 -22.58 1.89 -15.31
CA PRO A 119 -23.84 1.53 -14.68
C PRO A 119 -23.77 1.62 -13.14
N SER A 120 -24.87 2.03 -12.51
CA SER A 120 -25.00 2.27 -11.05
C SER A 120 -24.48 1.11 -10.19
N ASN A 121 -24.64 -0.13 -10.65
CA ASN A 121 -24.18 -1.32 -9.94
C ASN A 121 -22.64 -1.39 -9.81
N GLN A 122 -21.88 -0.95 -10.81
CA GLN A 122 -20.42 -0.97 -10.78
C GLN A 122 -19.84 0.10 -9.85
N ARG A 123 -20.50 1.27 -9.74
CA ARG A 123 -20.12 2.30 -8.77
C ARG A 123 -20.31 1.81 -7.34
N ASN A 124 -21.46 1.18 -7.05
CA ASN A 124 -21.73 0.59 -5.74
C ASN A 124 -20.70 -0.49 -5.36
N ILE A 125 -20.29 -1.34 -6.31
CA ILE A 125 -19.24 -2.36 -6.08
C ILE A 125 -17.90 -1.70 -5.72
N ARG A 126 -17.51 -0.63 -6.42
CA ARG A 126 -16.26 0.10 -6.12
C ARG A 126 -16.30 0.76 -4.74
N THR A 127 -17.41 1.39 -4.37
CA THR A 127 -17.57 2.00 -3.03
C THR A 127 -17.47 0.93 -1.94
N VAL A 128 -18.14 -0.21 -2.10
CA VAL A 128 -18.06 -1.33 -1.15
C VAL A 128 -16.63 -1.88 -1.02
N ASP A 129 -15.88 -1.97 -2.12
CA ASP A 129 -14.49 -2.45 -2.10
C ASP A 129 -13.54 -1.44 -1.40
N ILE A 130 -13.80 -0.14 -1.52
CA ILE A 130 -13.07 0.90 -0.76
C ILE A 130 -13.36 0.81 0.74
N ASP A 131 -14.62 0.66 1.13
CA ASP A 131 -14.99 0.54 2.55
C ASP A 131 -14.35 -0.71 3.17
N MET A 132 -14.41 -1.86 2.47
CA MET A 132 -13.73 -3.08 2.90
C MET A 132 -12.21 -2.90 3.00
N LEU A 133 -11.59 -2.19 2.05
CA LEU A 133 -10.16 -1.88 2.10
C LEU A 133 -9.82 -1.07 3.36
N ILE A 134 -10.57 0.00 3.64
CA ILE A 134 -10.34 0.85 4.82
C ILE A 134 -10.48 0.03 6.11
N ASP A 135 -11.51 -0.82 6.21
CA ASP A 135 -11.73 -1.69 7.36
C ASP A 135 -10.57 -2.67 7.58
N ASN A 136 -10.07 -3.29 6.50
CA ASN A 136 -8.91 -4.19 6.56
C ASN A 136 -7.64 -3.47 7.01
N GLU A 137 -7.39 -2.25 6.52
CA GLU A 137 -6.22 -1.46 6.93
C GLU A 137 -6.30 -1.05 8.41
N LEU A 138 -7.50 -0.73 8.90
CA LEU A 138 -7.73 -0.43 10.32
C LEU A 138 -7.50 -1.67 11.20
N GLU A 139 -7.96 -2.84 10.76
CA GLU A 139 -7.71 -4.09 11.47
C GLU A 139 -6.21 -4.42 11.52
N LEU A 140 -5.51 -4.28 10.40
CA LEU A 140 -4.06 -4.48 10.36
C LEU A 140 -3.34 -3.53 11.32
N PHE A 141 -3.68 -2.24 11.29
CA PHE A 141 -3.12 -1.24 12.19
C PHE A 141 -3.34 -1.60 13.67
N ARG A 142 -4.56 -2.01 14.04
CA ARG A 142 -4.88 -2.45 15.41
C ARG A 142 -4.05 -3.65 15.82
N SER A 143 -3.92 -4.65 14.94
CA SER A 143 -3.10 -5.84 15.24
C SER A 143 -1.61 -5.52 15.42
N CYS A 144 -1.09 -4.50 14.72
CA CYS A 144 0.33 -4.13 14.74
C CYS A 144 0.69 -3.13 15.84
N THR A 145 -0.29 -2.57 16.56
CA THR A 145 -0.09 -1.59 17.64
C THR A 145 -0.28 -2.18 19.03
N ILE A 146 -0.68 -3.45 19.12
CA ILE A 146 -0.68 -4.19 20.38
C ILE A 146 0.78 -4.44 20.75
N LEU A 147 1.30 -3.64 21.68
CA LEU A 147 2.64 -3.80 22.22
C LEU A 147 2.59 -4.91 23.30
N PRO A 148 3.28 -6.05 23.10
CA PRO A 148 3.52 -6.96 24.20
C PRO A 148 4.43 -6.29 25.24
N ASP A 149 4.34 -6.73 26.49
CA ASP A 149 5.18 -6.29 27.61
C ASP A 149 6.60 -6.87 27.46
N SER A 150 7.22 -6.57 26.32
CA SER A 150 8.49 -7.12 25.87
C SER A 150 9.43 -5.99 25.48
N ASP A 151 10.69 -6.08 25.90
CA ASP A 151 11.73 -5.07 25.64
C ASP A 151 12.24 -5.04 24.18
N PHE A 152 11.56 -5.70 23.24
CA PHE A 152 12.03 -5.80 21.86
C PHE A 152 11.66 -4.54 21.06
N GLU A 153 12.70 -3.84 20.57
CA GLU A 153 12.59 -2.64 19.72
C GLU A 153 11.75 -2.88 18.45
N ASP A 154 11.72 -4.11 17.93
CA ASP A 154 10.96 -4.46 16.72
C ASP A 154 9.45 -4.16 16.86
N TYR A 155 8.84 -4.36 18.04
CA TYR A 155 7.41 -4.08 18.25
C TYR A 155 7.14 -2.57 18.31
N GLN A 156 8.05 -1.80 18.91
CA GLN A 156 7.96 -0.35 18.90
C GLN A 156 8.09 0.17 17.46
N ALA A 157 9.10 -0.31 16.72
CA ALA A 157 9.29 0.04 15.31
C ALA A 157 8.06 -0.33 14.47
N GLN A 158 7.48 -1.51 14.67
CA GLN A 158 6.25 -1.95 14.01
C GLN A 158 5.10 -0.99 14.25
N ALA A 159 4.86 -0.61 15.52
CA ALA A 159 3.81 0.32 15.87
C ALA A 159 4.06 1.69 15.23
N THR A 160 5.32 2.16 15.17
CA THR A 160 5.70 3.41 14.49
C THR A 160 5.46 3.34 12.98
N PHE A 161 5.79 2.24 12.32
CA PHE A 161 5.56 2.08 10.87
C PHE A 161 4.06 2.01 10.57
N ALA A 162 3.29 1.24 11.34
CA ALA A 162 1.84 1.18 11.22
C ALA A 162 1.18 2.56 11.42
N ALA A 163 1.63 3.29 12.44
CA ALA A 163 1.23 4.66 12.74
C ALA A 163 1.45 5.61 11.55
N THR A 164 2.70 5.71 11.09
CA THR A 164 3.09 6.58 9.98
C THR A 164 2.36 6.21 8.68
N TYR A 165 2.15 4.92 8.44
CA TYR A 165 1.36 4.41 7.33
C TYR A 165 -0.10 4.92 7.38
N MET A 166 -0.77 4.82 8.54
CA MET A 166 -2.15 5.29 8.68
C MET A 166 -2.29 6.80 8.50
N VAL A 167 -1.33 7.58 9.02
CA VAL A 167 -1.30 9.04 8.79
C VAL A 167 -1.18 9.35 7.29
N TRP A 168 -0.28 8.65 6.60
CA TRP A 168 -0.12 8.81 5.15
C TRP A 168 -1.38 8.39 4.39
N LEU A 169 -2.00 7.26 4.75
CA LEU A 169 -3.22 6.76 4.14
C LEU A 169 -4.36 7.78 4.25
N LYS A 170 -4.57 8.34 5.45
CA LYS A 170 -5.56 9.40 5.67
C LYS A 170 -5.35 10.58 4.71
N LYS A 171 -4.10 11.03 4.56
CA LYS A 171 -3.74 12.12 3.64
C LYS A 171 -3.99 11.75 2.17
N GLN A 172 -3.69 10.53 1.76
CA GLN A 172 -3.90 10.10 0.37
C GLN A 172 -5.38 10.00 0.01
N LEU A 173 -6.22 9.44 0.88
CA LEU A 173 -7.66 9.30 0.62
C LEU A 173 -8.37 10.65 0.58
N ALA A 174 -8.00 11.58 1.48
CA ALA A 174 -8.53 12.94 1.45
C ALA A 174 -8.20 13.65 0.12
N GLY A 175 -6.96 13.51 -0.37
CA GLY A 175 -6.54 14.16 -1.62
C GLY A 175 -7.03 13.47 -2.90
N ALA A 176 -7.09 12.14 -2.94
CA ALA A 176 -7.33 11.38 -4.17
C ALA A 176 -8.81 11.02 -4.43
N LEU A 177 -9.60 10.79 -3.38
CA LEU A 177 -10.98 10.32 -3.52
C LEU A 177 -12.01 11.30 -2.92
N ALA A 178 -11.57 12.42 -2.34
CA ALA A 178 -12.41 13.31 -1.53
C ALA A 178 -13.26 12.54 -0.50
N ILE A 179 -12.84 11.33 -0.13
CA ILE A 179 -13.50 10.52 0.88
C ILE A 179 -13.09 11.12 2.19
N ASP A 180 -14.06 11.79 2.79
CA ASP A 180 -13.93 12.28 4.13
C ASP A 180 -13.86 11.07 5.06
N ILE A 181 -12.65 10.68 5.45
CA ILE A 181 -12.45 9.72 6.55
C ILE A 181 -12.82 10.42 7.88
N GLN A 182 -14.03 10.98 7.95
CA GLN A 182 -14.52 11.78 9.07
C GLN A 182 -14.99 10.91 10.24
N LYS A 183 -14.81 9.59 10.16
CA LYS A 183 -15.14 8.64 11.22
C LYS A 183 -14.01 7.71 11.67
N VAL A 184 -12.80 7.84 11.14
CA VAL A 184 -11.66 7.15 11.76
C VAL A 184 -11.18 8.00 12.92
N GLU A 185 -11.92 7.91 14.02
CA GLU A 185 -11.44 7.93 15.41
C GLU A 185 -10.18 8.79 15.61
N THR A 186 -10.19 10.04 15.13
CA THR A 186 -8.99 10.89 15.04
C THR A 186 -8.39 11.11 16.42
N SER A 187 -9.27 11.14 17.44
CA SER A 187 -8.96 11.15 18.86
C SER A 187 -8.23 9.88 19.33
N ARG A 188 -8.64 8.69 18.86
CA ARG A 188 -8.03 7.40 19.20
C ARG A 188 -6.75 7.12 18.40
N LEU A 189 -6.70 7.49 17.12
CA LEU A 189 -5.45 7.51 16.36
C LEU A 189 -4.46 8.44 17.05
N LYS A 190 -4.87 9.65 17.42
CA LYS A 190 -4.01 10.60 18.15
C LYS A 190 -3.53 10.04 19.48
N SER A 191 -4.40 9.41 20.28
CA SER A 191 -3.98 8.82 21.56
C SER A 191 -3.01 7.64 21.37
N LEU A 192 -3.28 6.75 20.41
CA LEU A 192 -2.38 5.64 20.07
C LEU A 192 -1.03 6.13 19.54
N LEU A 193 -1.03 7.13 18.65
CA LEU A 193 0.19 7.74 18.08
C LEU A 193 1.06 8.42 19.14
N THR A 194 0.41 9.11 20.10
CA THR A 194 1.10 9.79 21.20
C THR A 194 1.73 8.77 22.16
N ASN A 195 1.08 7.63 22.37
CA ASN A 195 1.60 6.55 23.20
C ASN A 195 2.76 5.78 22.53
N VAL A 196 2.69 5.57 21.21
CA VAL A 196 3.69 4.80 20.45
C VAL A 196 4.97 5.60 20.19
N CYS A 197 4.86 6.91 19.92
CA CYS A 197 6.00 7.78 19.63
C CYS A 197 5.78 9.18 20.22
N PRO A 198 6.00 9.37 21.53
CA PRO A 198 5.81 10.65 22.20
C PRO A 198 6.73 11.74 21.63
N GLU A 199 7.93 11.39 21.16
CA GLU A 199 8.88 12.30 20.53
C GLU A 199 8.35 12.93 19.23
N LYS A 200 7.43 12.24 18.54
CA LYS A 200 6.78 12.72 17.32
C LYS A 200 5.39 13.32 17.57
N SER A 201 5.02 13.55 18.83
CA SER A 201 3.73 14.16 19.24
C SER A 201 3.38 15.43 18.49
N LEU A 202 4.38 16.27 18.17
CA LEU A 202 4.19 17.46 17.35
C LEU A 202 3.66 17.14 15.95
N LEU A 203 4.19 16.12 15.27
CA LEU A 203 3.70 15.67 13.95
C LEU A 203 2.26 15.14 14.03
N TRP A 204 1.91 14.48 15.14
CA TRP A 204 0.56 13.96 15.37
C TRP A 204 -0.45 15.05 15.74
N ASN A 205 0.00 16.19 16.22
CA ASN A 205 -0.88 17.32 16.56
C ASN A 205 -1.44 18.02 15.32
N TYR A 206 -0.73 17.98 14.19
CA TYR A 206 -1.18 18.53 12.90
C TYR A 206 -2.13 17.60 12.13
N LEU A 207 -2.42 16.41 12.65
CA LEU A 207 -3.30 15.41 12.02
C LEU A 207 -4.76 15.86 11.78
N PRO A 208 -5.35 16.77 12.60
CA PRO A 208 -6.61 17.43 12.30
C PRO A 208 -6.48 18.55 11.25
N GLU A 209 -5.42 19.36 11.33
CA GLU A 209 -5.20 20.53 10.46
C GLU A 209 -4.87 20.16 9.01
N LEU A 210 -4.26 18.99 8.79
CA LEU A 210 -4.02 18.45 7.44
C LEU A 210 -5.30 18.14 6.65
N CYS A 211 -6.47 18.18 7.28
CA CYS A 211 -7.78 18.04 6.64
C CYS A 211 -8.47 19.38 6.35
N GLU A 212 -7.99 20.49 6.90
CA GLU A 212 -8.66 21.81 6.77
C GLU A 212 -8.04 22.70 5.69
N ILE A 213 -6.95 22.25 5.05
CA ILE A 213 -6.30 22.97 3.94
C ILE A 213 -6.61 22.26 2.62
N THR A 214 -7.87 22.22 2.21
CA THR A 214 -8.34 22.15 0.80
C THR A 214 -9.83 22.38 0.74
#